data_AF-A0A2V7KNR3-F1
#
_entry.id   AF-A0A2V7KNR3-F1
#
_cell.length_a   1.000
_cell.length_b   1.000
_cell.length_c   1.000
_cell.angle_alpha   90.00
_cell.angle_beta   90.00
_cell.angle_gamma   90.00
#
_symmetry.space_group_name_H-M   'P 1'
#
loop_
_entity.id
_entity.type
_entity.pdbx_description
1 polymer ?
#
loop_
_entity_poly.entity_id
_entity_poly.type
_entity_poly.pdbx_seq_one_letter_code
_entity_poly.pdbx_strand_id
1 'polypeptide(L)'
;GLPGTRADFLVLHRGITHSLVGAVVEIIGLTLLIGLGWRGARWILSRHARTVAVPAWNWLALGIAAAVLSHLYMDWQGSYGWRPFLPWNGTWYYLDWVAIVDPFFWLVPLVALAWGAERHWTPLAAVLAVGGTITFFVARAHDVVATWLLVVYAIACVVAAIGWTRYWFGPVGRQRAAAFALLVLVLYTGAQAVVADTRKRTIQQAAERRFGAGASWAALTNVGRPFTWESIYASTDTVAGDDWRLARHLRARQVQRAITQTRDGQAMAQFARFLAAEVDTSGATVYLWDARYARGSRDGWAVVKVRLE
;
A
#
# COMPACT_ATOMS: atom_id res chain seq x y z
N GLY A 1 -12.68 -4.57 -12.62
CA GLY A 1 -12.26 -5.31 -11.42
C GLY A 1 -12.08 -6.77 -11.80
N LEU A 2 -11.26 -7.52 -11.06
CA LEU A 2 -11.09 -8.97 -11.28
C LEU A 2 -12.45 -9.69 -11.31
N PRO A 3 -12.64 -10.72 -12.17
CA PRO A 3 -13.85 -11.53 -12.14
C PRO A 3 -13.98 -12.23 -10.78
N GLY A 4 -15.14 -12.10 -10.14
CA GLY A 4 -15.41 -12.65 -8.81
C GLY A 4 -16.50 -11.88 -8.06
N THR A 5 -16.98 -12.44 -6.95
CA THR A 5 -17.89 -11.77 -6.03
C THR A 5 -17.16 -10.68 -5.23
N ARG A 6 -17.93 -9.82 -4.55
CA ARG A 6 -17.35 -8.81 -3.67
C ARG A 6 -16.51 -9.42 -2.54
N ALA A 7 -16.94 -10.55 -2.00
CA ALA A 7 -16.17 -11.32 -1.03
C ALA A 7 -14.83 -11.80 -1.60
N ASP A 8 -14.82 -12.33 -2.83
CA ASP A 8 -13.58 -12.78 -3.48
C ASP A 8 -12.57 -11.63 -3.55
N PHE A 9 -13.04 -10.45 -3.96
CA PHE A 9 -12.21 -9.26 -3.95
C PHE A 9 -11.67 -8.99 -2.55
N LEU A 10 -12.49 -8.91 -1.50
CA LEU A 10 -12.01 -8.56 -0.16
C LEU A 10 -11.09 -9.61 0.48
N VAL A 11 -11.31 -10.89 0.20
CA VAL A 11 -10.47 -11.98 0.70
C VAL A 11 -9.10 -11.97 0.01
N LEU A 12 -9.10 -11.80 -1.31
CA LEU A 12 -7.87 -11.76 -2.10
C LEU A 12 -7.14 -10.43 -1.97
N HIS A 13 -7.87 -9.34 -1.81
CA HIS A 13 -7.34 -8.01 -1.62
C HIS A 13 -6.69 -7.94 -0.24
N ARG A 14 -5.35 -7.99 -0.21
CA ARG A 14 -4.52 -8.18 0.99
C ARG A 14 -4.61 -9.57 1.61
N GLY A 15 -4.95 -10.57 0.79
CA GLY A 15 -5.04 -11.98 1.15
C GLY A 15 -3.68 -12.64 1.34
N ILE A 16 -3.59 -13.92 0.98
CA ILE A 16 -2.36 -14.71 1.13
C ILE A 16 -1.15 -14.10 0.40
N THR A 17 -1.36 -13.33 -0.67
CA THR A 17 -0.29 -12.64 -1.41
C THR A 17 0.43 -11.57 -0.57
N HIS A 18 -0.22 -11.06 0.49
CA HIS A 18 0.36 -10.08 1.42
C HIS A 18 0.82 -10.75 2.73
N SER A 19 1.38 -11.96 2.61
CA SER A 19 1.95 -12.75 3.71
C SER A 19 3.36 -13.22 3.38
N LEU A 20 4.13 -13.67 4.37
CA LEU A 20 5.48 -14.17 4.14
C LEU A 20 5.49 -15.43 3.25
N VAL A 21 4.49 -16.31 3.40
CA VAL A 21 4.36 -17.50 2.52
C VAL A 21 4.04 -17.09 1.10
N GLY A 22 3.09 -16.16 0.93
CA GLY A 22 2.75 -15.59 -0.38
C GLY A 22 3.99 -14.98 -1.05
N ALA A 23 4.79 -14.24 -0.28
CA ALA A 23 6.05 -13.66 -0.74
C ALA A 23 7.02 -14.71 -1.28
N VAL A 24 7.24 -15.78 -0.53
CA VAL A 24 8.16 -16.86 -0.95
C VAL A 24 7.67 -17.52 -2.23
N VAL A 25 6.38 -17.85 -2.30
CA VAL A 25 5.77 -18.45 -3.50
C VAL A 25 5.88 -17.51 -4.70
N GLU A 26 5.59 -16.22 -4.52
CA GLU A 26 5.68 -15.21 -5.57
C GLU A 26 7.13 -15.01 -6.07
N ILE A 27 8.10 -14.92 -5.16
CA ILE A 27 9.53 -14.80 -5.52
C ILE A 27 9.99 -15.99 -6.36
N ILE A 28 9.65 -17.22 -5.93
CA ILE A 28 9.98 -18.44 -6.67
C ILE A 28 9.26 -18.43 -8.02
N GLY A 29 7.96 -18.17 -8.03
CA GLY A 29 7.13 -18.15 -9.24
C GLY A 29 7.63 -17.16 -10.29
N LEU A 30 7.92 -15.91 -9.89
CA LEU A 30 8.46 -14.87 -10.77
C LEU A 30 9.85 -15.23 -11.29
N THR A 31 10.72 -15.77 -10.43
CA THR A 31 12.06 -16.21 -10.82
C THR A 31 11.99 -17.33 -11.87
N LEU A 32 11.12 -18.32 -11.65
CA LEU A 32 10.89 -19.41 -12.61
C LEU A 32 10.27 -18.90 -13.91
N LEU A 33 9.28 -18.01 -13.84
CA LEU A 33 8.61 -17.44 -15.01
C LEU A 33 9.60 -16.69 -15.91
N ILE A 34 10.43 -15.83 -15.32
CA ILE A 34 11.50 -15.13 -16.05
C ILE A 34 12.53 -16.13 -16.59
N GLY A 35 12.86 -17.17 -15.81
CA GLY A 35 13.71 -18.28 -16.23
C GLY A 35 13.22 -19.00 -17.48
N LEU A 36 11.93 -19.35 -17.50
CA LEU A 36 11.29 -20.01 -18.64
C LEU A 36 11.21 -19.08 -19.85
N GLY A 37 10.82 -17.82 -19.65
CA GLY A 37 10.78 -16.82 -20.71
C GLY A 37 12.15 -16.61 -21.35
N TRP A 38 13.20 -16.55 -20.53
CA TRP A 38 14.57 -16.47 -21.01
C TRP A 38 14.99 -17.73 -21.78
N ARG A 39 14.68 -18.95 -21.30
CA ARG A 39 14.95 -20.19 -22.05
C ARG A 39 14.25 -20.21 -23.41
N GLY A 40 12.99 -19.78 -23.47
CA GLY A 40 12.24 -19.64 -24.72
C GLY A 40 12.88 -18.62 -25.65
N ALA A 41 13.20 -17.42 -25.16
CA ALA A 41 13.88 -16.39 -25.94
C ALA A 41 15.20 -16.90 -26.51
N ARG A 42 16.02 -17.59 -25.70
CA ARG A 42 17.27 -18.21 -26.16
C ARG A 42 17.06 -19.21 -27.27
N TRP A 43 16.06 -20.09 -27.14
CA TRP A 43 15.76 -21.10 -28.16
C TRP A 43 15.29 -20.48 -29.49
N ILE A 44 14.52 -19.39 -29.44
CA ILE A 44 14.08 -18.67 -30.65
C ILE A 44 15.24 -17.89 -31.28
N LEU A 45 16.03 -17.18 -30.47
CA LEU A 45 17.10 -16.31 -30.93
C LEU A 45 18.34 -17.07 -31.39
N SER A 46 18.63 -18.24 -30.79
CA SER A 46 19.72 -19.11 -31.25
C SER A 46 19.47 -19.67 -32.65
N ARG A 47 18.19 -19.90 -33.02
CA ARG A 47 17.80 -20.25 -34.40
C ARG A 47 18.12 -19.15 -35.42
N HIS A 48 18.26 -17.91 -34.97
CA HIS A 48 18.62 -16.75 -35.78
C HIS A 48 20.09 -16.33 -35.59
N ALA A 49 20.94 -17.24 -35.08
CA ALA A 49 22.35 -17.00 -34.76
C ALA A 49 22.59 -15.79 -33.83
N ARG A 50 21.60 -15.41 -33.01
CA ARG A 50 21.73 -14.33 -32.02
C ARG A 50 22.09 -14.91 -30.66
N THR A 51 23.09 -14.32 -30.01
CA THR A 51 23.46 -14.66 -28.64
C THR A 51 22.55 -13.94 -27.65
N VAL A 52 22.22 -14.62 -26.55
CA VAL A 52 21.44 -14.05 -25.45
C VAL A 52 22.25 -14.21 -24.18
N ALA A 53 22.51 -13.10 -23.50
CA ALA A 53 23.26 -13.09 -22.25
C ALA A 53 22.60 -13.97 -21.18
N VAL A 54 23.41 -14.62 -20.36
CA VAL A 54 22.94 -15.37 -19.19
C VAL A 54 22.67 -14.40 -18.05
N PRO A 55 21.44 -14.33 -17.52
CA PRO A 55 21.14 -13.53 -16.36
C PRO A 55 21.96 -14.04 -15.18
N ALA A 56 22.45 -13.11 -14.37
CA ALA A 56 22.99 -13.47 -13.07
C ALA A 56 21.83 -13.86 -12.14
N TRP A 57 21.43 -15.14 -12.17
CA TRP A 57 20.23 -15.65 -11.51
C TRP A 57 20.15 -15.28 -10.02
N ASN A 58 21.28 -15.32 -9.31
CA ASN A 58 21.33 -14.96 -7.89
C ASN A 58 20.96 -13.48 -7.68
N TRP A 59 21.48 -12.57 -8.52
CA TRP A 59 21.16 -11.15 -8.45
C TRP A 59 19.73 -10.85 -8.90
N LEU A 60 19.21 -11.59 -9.90
CA LEU A 60 17.82 -11.49 -10.31
C LEU A 60 16.88 -11.92 -9.18
N ALA A 61 17.11 -13.09 -8.58
CA ALA A 61 16.32 -13.59 -7.47
C ALA A 61 16.38 -12.65 -6.26
N LEU A 62 17.56 -12.11 -5.95
CA LEU A 62 17.73 -11.11 -4.90
C LEU A 62 16.97 -9.81 -5.21
N GLY A 63 16.99 -9.34 -6.47
CA GLY A 63 16.24 -8.16 -6.89
C GLY A 63 14.72 -8.37 -6.79
N ILE A 64 14.22 -9.54 -7.19
CA ILE A 64 12.81 -9.91 -7.04
C ILE A 64 12.43 -9.98 -5.56
N ALA A 65 13.25 -10.65 -4.74
CA ALA A 65 13.04 -10.72 -3.30
C ALA A 65 13.02 -9.34 -2.66
N ALA A 66 13.96 -8.46 -3.01
CA ALA A 66 13.99 -7.09 -2.53
C ALA A 66 12.73 -6.31 -2.92
N ALA A 67 12.24 -6.46 -4.16
CA ALA A 67 11.02 -5.81 -4.62
C ALA A 67 9.77 -6.30 -3.84
N VAL A 68 9.58 -7.61 -3.74
CA VAL A 68 8.44 -8.22 -3.03
C VAL A 68 8.46 -7.86 -1.54
N LEU A 69 9.62 -7.99 -0.88
CA LEU A 69 9.75 -7.66 0.54
C LEU A 69 9.59 -6.15 0.80
N SER A 70 10.07 -5.29 -0.10
CA SER A 70 9.84 -3.84 0.00
C SER A 70 8.36 -3.50 -0.11
N HIS A 71 7.61 -4.20 -0.97
CA HIS A 71 6.16 -4.02 -1.07
C HIS A 71 5.45 -4.39 0.25
N LEU A 72 5.79 -5.53 0.85
CA LEU A 72 5.22 -5.94 2.13
C LEU A 72 5.60 -5.00 3.28
N TYR A 73 6.82 -4.46 3.26
CA TYR A 73 7.22 -3.40 4.17
C TYR A 73 6.36 -2.15 3.97
N MET A 74 6.06 -1.78 2.72
CA MET A 74 5.19 -0.65 2.38
C MET A 74 3.74 -0.86 2.87
N ASP A 75 3.24 -2.09 2.86
CA ASP A 75 1.95 -2.44 3.47
C ASP A 75 1.98 -2.27 4.99
N TRP A 76 3.03 -2.81 5.63
CA TRP A 76 3.19 -2.82 7.07
C TRP A 76 3.37 -1.41 7.67
N GLN A 77 4.12 -0.54 6.98
CA GLN A 77 4.44 0.80 7.48
C GLN A 77 3.22 1.71 7.63
N GLY A 78 2.20 1.51 6.80
CA GLY A 78 1.03 2.37 6.77
C GLY A 78 -0.14 1.85 7.57
N SER A 79 -1.27 2.53 7.37
CA SER A 79 -2.58 2.08 7.87
C SER A 79 -3.24 1.02 6.98
N TYR A 80 -2.56 0.64 5.89
CA TYR A 80 -2.98 -0.44 5.01
C TYR A 80 -2.83 -1.80 5.69
N GLY A 81 -1.66 -2.03 6.31
CA GLY A 81 -1.28 -3.20 7.10
C GLY A 81 -1.11 -4.48 6.30
N TRP A 82 -0.60 -5.49 6.98
CA TRP A 82 -0.35 -6.82 6.41
C TRP A 82 -0.60 -7.94 7.41
N ARG A 83 -0.60 -9.19 6.92
CA ARG A 83 -0.83 -10.42 7.70
C ARG A 83 0.28 -11.43 7.42
N PRO A 84 1.45 -11.28 8.06
CA PRO A 84 2.66 -12.02 7.68
C PRO A 84 2.51 -13.54 7.84
N PHE A 85 1.64 -13.99 8.75
CA PHE A 85 1.53 -15.39 9.17
C PHE A 85 0.30 -16.12 8.60
N LEU A 86 -0.34 -15.59 7.55
CA LEU A 86 -1.36 -16.36 6.83
C LEU A 86 -0.74 -17.64 6.22
N PRO A 87 -1.52 -18.74 6.13
CA PRO A 87 -2.92 -18.89 6.52
C PRO A 87 -3.13 -19.26 8.00
N TRP A 88 -2.05 -19.43 8.78
CA TRP A 88 -2.14 -19.95 10.16
C TRP A 88 -2.62 -18.91 11.17
N ASN A 89 -2.30 -17.64 10.96
CA ASN A 89 -2.71 -16.56 11.84
C ASN A 89 -3.15 -15.33 11.04
N GLY A 90 -4.40 -14.90 11.26
CA GLY A 90 -5.04 -13.77 10.59
C GLY A 90 -4.79 -12.41 11.22
N THR A 91 -3.95 -12.30 12.25
CA THR A 91 -3.64 -11.03 12.92
C THR A 91 -3.07 -10.01 11.95
N TRP A 92 -3.67 -8.83 11.95
CA TRP A 92 -3.20 -7.68 11.21
C TRP A 92 -2.13 -6.90 11.97
N TYR A 93 -1.11 -6.43 11.25
CA TYR A 93 -0.06 -5.58 11.78
C TYR A 93 -0.02 -4.25 11.03
N TYR A 94 0.04 -3.15 11.78
CA TYR A 94 0.06 -1.77 11.27
C TYR A 94 1.09 -0.95 12.05
N LEU A 95 2.01 -0.27 11.37
CA LEU A 95 2.87 0.72 12.02
C LEU A 95 2.21 2.09 12.09
N ASP A 96 1.34 2.43 11.12
CA ASP A 96 0.60 3.69 11.07
C ASP A 96 1.52 4.93 10.98
N TRP A 97 2.70 4.85 10.35
CA TRP A 97 3.64 5.97 10.30
C TRP A 97 3.80 6.64 8.93
N VAL A 98 3.59 5.93 7.82
CA VAL A 98 3.89 6.39 6.46
C VAL A 98 2.87 5.80 5.52
N ALA A 99 2.27 6.63 4.67
CA ALA A 99 1.28 6.16 3.71
C ALA A 99 1.90 5.19 2.69
N ILE A 100 1.18 4.13 2.34
CA ILE A 100 1.64 3.13 1.36
C ILE A 100 1.91 3.75 -0.03
N VAL A 101 1.15 4.79 -0.41
CA VAL A 101 1.33 5.53 -1.68
C VAL A 101 1.95 6.92 -1.42
N ASP A 102 2.96 6.99 -0.57
CA ASP A 102 3.67 8.24 -0.32
C ASP A 102 4.55 8.62 -1.52
N PRO A 103 4.42 9.85 -2.08
CA PRO A 103 5.15 10.26 -3.28
C PRO A 103 6.67 10.12 -3.21
N PHE A 104 7.29 10.19 -2.02
CA PHE A 104 8.75 10.07 -1.90
C PHE A 104 9.25 8.66 -2.21
N PHE A 105 8.48 7.61 -1.90
CA PHE A 105 8.84 6.22 -2.19
C PHE A 105 8.87 5.91 -3.70
N TRP A 106 8.28 6.78 -4.52
CA TRP A 106 8.30 6.66 -5.97
C TRP A 106 9.31 7.62 -6.59
N LEU A 107 9.29 8.88 -6.15
CA LEU A 107 10.13 9.95 -6.69
C LEU A 107 11.61 9.71 -6.43
N VAL A 108 12.01 9.43 -5.18
CA VAL A 108 13.43 9.34 -4.81
C VAL A 108 14.14 8.17 -5.52
N PRO A 109 13.59 6.94 -5.52
CA PRO A 109 14.17 5.85 -6.30
C PRO A 109 14.19 6.13 -7.80
N LEU A 110 13.12 6.72 -8.35
CA LEU A 110 13.05 7.01 -9.78
C LEU A 110 14.12 8.02 -10.23
N VAL A 111 14.39 9.05 -9.42
CA VAL A 111 15.48 10.01 -9.69
C VAL A 111 16.84 9.31 -9.65
N ALA A 112 17.10 8.48 -8.65
CA ALA A 112 18.36 7.73 -8.55
C ALA A 112 18.53 6.72 -9.69
N LEU A 113 17.46 6.04 -10.10
CA LEU A 113 17.44 5.14 -11.26
C LEU A 113 17.69 5.90 -12.56
N ALA A 114 17.08 7.06 -12.74
CA ALA A 114 17.33 7.92 -13.89
C ALA A 114 18.82 8.31 -13.93
N TRP A 115 19.38 8.85 -12.85
CA TRP A 115 20.80 9.19 -12.83
C TRP A 115 21.75 8.02 -13.02
N GLY A 116 21.36 6.82 -12.58
CA GLY A 116 22.15 5.60 -12.73
C GLY A 116 22.03 4.92 -14.10
N ALA A 117 21.05 5.30 -14.91
CA ALA A 117 20.78 4.68 -16.20
C ALA A 117 21.70 5.21 -17.32
N GLU A 118 21.86 4.38 -18.36
CA GLU A 118 22.59 4.77 -19.56
C GLU A 118 21.86 5.89 -20.28
N ARG A 119 22.60 6.82 -20.87
CA ARG A 119 22.03 7.93 -21.66
C ARG A 119 21.54 7.41 -23.01
N HIS A 120 20.39 6.76 -22.97
CA HIS A 120 19.75 6.15 -24.12
C HIS A 120 18.24 6.38 -24.04
N TRP A 121 17.56 6.36 -25.19
CA TRP A 121 16.13 6.63 -25.26
C TRP A 121 15.30 5.55 -24.55
N THR A 122 15.79 4.30 -24.47
CA THR A 122 15.07 3.21 -23.81
C THR A 122 14.90 3.40 -22.29
N PRO A 123 15.96 3.62 -21.47
CA PRO A 123 15.78 3.93 -20.06
C PRO A 123 15.07 5.28 -19.86
N LEU A 124 15.30 6.27 -20.73
CA LEU A 124 14.57 7.53 -20.67
C LEU A 124 13.06 7.33 -20.85
N ALA A 125 12.64 6.53 -21.84
CA ALA A 125 11.24 6.21 -22.07
C ALA A 125 10.62 5.49 -20.86
N ALA A 126 11.34 4.56 -20.23
CA ALA A 126 10.87 3.89 -19.01
C ALA A 126 10.70 4.88 -17.84
N VAL A 127 11.69 5.76 -17.63
CA VAL A 127 11.63 6.81 -16.61
C VAL A 127 10.47 7.78 -16.87
N LEU A 128 10.28 8.21 -18.11
CA LEU A 128 9.18 9.10 -18.49
C LEU A 128 7.81 8.42 -18.37
N ALA A 129 7.70 7.14 -18.68
CA ALA A 129 6.46 6.39 -18.53
C ALA A 129 6.06 6.28 -17.05
N VAL A 130 6.98 5.80 -16.20
CA VAL A 130 6.73 5.65 -14.76
C VAL A 130 6.58 7.02 -14.10
N GLY A 131 7.52 7.92 -14.32
CA GLY A 131 7.53 9.27 -13.76
C GLY A 131 6.37 10.13 -14.22
N GLY A 132 6.01 10.07 -15.51
CA GLY A 132 4.85 10.75 -16.06
C GLY A 132 3.54 10.24 -15.47
N THR A 133 3.42 8.92 -15.26
CA THR A 133 2.25 8.33 -14.59
C THR A 133 2.13 8.83 -13.14
N ILE A 134 3.22 8.81 -12.38
CA ILE A 134 3.21 9.32 -10.99
C ILE A 134 2.89 10.81 -10.98
N THR A 135 3.52 11.59 -11.87
CA THR A 135 3.29 13.05 -11.99
C THR A 135 1.83 13.33 -12.31
N PHE A 136 1.21 12.57 -13.22
CA PHE A 136 -0.20 12.69 -13.55
C PHE A 136 -1.09 12.49 -12.32
N PHE A 137 -0.86 11.44 -11.53
CA PHE A 137 -1.66 11.20 -10.32
C PHE A 137 -1.44 12.25 -9.23
N VAL A 138 -0.19 12.68 -9.00
CA VAL A 138 0.14 13.73 -8.04
C VAL A 138 -0.51 15.06 -8.45
N ALA A 139 -0.43 15.43 -9.73
CA ALA A 139 -1.06 16.64 -10.26
C ALA A 139 -2.60 16.55 -10.21
N ARG A 140 -3.18 15.38 -10.49
CA ARG A 140 -4.63 15.19 -10.42
C ARG A 140 -5.17 15.26 -8.99
N ALA A 141 -4.34 14.94 -8.00
CA ALA A 141 -4.65 14.99 -6.57
C ALA A 141 -4.04 16.22 -5.86
N HIS A 142 -3.70 17.29 -6.60
CA HIS A 142 -3.04 18.48 -6.06
C HIS A 142 -3.82 19.20 -4.93
N ASP A 143 -5.14 19.04 -4.90
CA ASP A 143 -6.05 19.54 -3.87
C ASP A 143 -5.92 18.77 -2.55
N VAL A 144 -5.54 17.50 -2.63
CA VAL A 144 -5.29 16.63 -1.47
C VAL A 144 -3.83 16.68 -1.04
N VAL A 145 -2.90 16.77 -1.98
CA VAL A 145 -1.46 16.75 -1.70
C VAL A 145 -0.99 18.05 -1.02
N ALA A 146 -0.10 17.95 -0.03
CA ALA A 146 0.44 19.12 0.64
C ALA A 146 1.22 20.03 -0.32
N THR A 147 0.99 21.35 -0.27
CA THR A 147 1.60 22.32 -1.20
C THR A 147 3.13 22.27 -1.20
N TRP A 148 3.74 22.15 -0.01
CA TRP A 148 5.20 22.03 0.10
C TRP A 148 5.73 20.77 -0.60
N LEU A 149 4.95 19.67 -0.59
CA LEU A 149 5.33 18.43 -1.25
C LEU A 149 5.29 18.59 -2.77
N LEU A 150 4.32 19.33 -3.31
CA LEU A 150 4.29 19.67 -4.75
C LEU A 150 5.52 20.48 -5.15
N VAL A 151 5.95 21.44 -4.32
CA VAL A 151 7.16 22.23 -4.56
C VAL A 151 8.41 21.35 -4.54
N VAL A 152 8.56 20.50 -3.52
CA VAL A 152 9.69 19.54 -3.43
C VAL A 152 9.68 18.57 -4.61
N TYR A 153 8.51 18.08 -5.02
CA TYR A 153 8.34 17.21 -6.18
C TYR A 153 8.81 17.90 -7.47
N ALA A 154 8.36 19.13 -7.71
CA ALA A 154 8.77 19.91 -8.87
C ALA A 154 10.29 20.17 -8.90
N ILE A 155 10.87 20.56 -7.75
CA ILE A 155 12.32 20.74 -7.61
C ILE A 155 13.05 19.43 -7.93
N ALA A 156 12.60 18.30 -7.40
CA ALA A 156 13.20 17.01 -7.65
C ALA A 156 13.13 16.62 -9.14
N CYS A 157 12.02 16.89 -9.83
CA CYS A 157 11.92 16.68 -11.29
C CYS A 157 12.92 17.54 -12.07
N VAL A 158 13.07 18.82 -11.71
CA VAL A 158 14.04 19.73 -12.35
C VAL A 158 15.48 19.25 -12.09
N VAL A 159 15.80 18.90 -10.85
CA VAL A 159 17.09 18.36 -10.44
C VAL A 159 17.37 17.04 -11.18
N ALA A 160 16.36 16.18 -11.33
CA ALA A 160 16.48 14.94 -12.10
C ALA A 160 16.85 15.20 -13.56
N ALA A 161 16.15 16.14 -14.21
CA ALA A 161 16.39 16.52 -15.61
C ALA A 161 17.79 17.15 -15.81
N ILE A 162 18.22 18.04 -14.90
CA ILE A 162 19.57 18.60 -14.92
C ILE A 162 20.61 17.49 -14.73
N GLY A 163 20.38 16.60 -13.78
CA GLY A 163 21.26 15.48 -13.49
C GLY A 163 21.45 14.56 -14.70
N TRP A 164 20.35 14.17 -15.36
CA TRP A 164 20.36 13.35 -16.56
C TRP A 164 21.12 14.00 -17.72
N THR A 165 20.86 15.30 -17.97
CA THR A 165 21.44 16.04 -19.10
C THR A 165 22.92 16.40 -18.89
N ARG A 166 23.31 16.79 -17.68
CA ARG A 166 24.65 17.34 -17.41
C ARG A 166 25.67 16.34 -16.87
N TYR A 167 25.24 15.30 -16.16
CA TYR A 167 26.16 14.37 -15.49
C TYR A 167 26.03 12.94 -15.99
N TRP A 168 27.17 12.28 -16.23
CA TRP A 168 27.22 10.83 -16.42
C TRP A 168 27.82 10.23 -15.15
N PHE A 169 27.01 9.44 -14.43
CA PHE A 169 27.38 8.99 -13.09
C PHE A 169 28.33 7.80 -13.10
N GLY A 170 28.52 7.12 -14.23
CA GLY A 170 29.35 5.91 -14.32
C GLY A 170 29.00 4.84 -13.27
N PRO A 171 29.82 3.78 -13.15
CA PRO A 171 29.52 2.68 -12.24
C PRO A 171 29.52 3.04 -10.75
N VAL A 172 30.42 3.92 -10.32
CA VAL A 172 30.55 4.34 -8.91
C VAL A 172 29.49 5.38 -8.54
N GLY A 173 29.21 6.34 -9.43
CA GLY A 173 28.21 7.37 -9.17
C GLY A 173 26.79 6.80 -9.12
N ARG A 174 26.45 5.80 -9.95
CA ARG A 174 25.14 5.13 -9.85
C ARG A 174 24.95 4.41 -8.51
N GLN A 175 26.00 3.75 -8.00
CA GLN A 175 25.96 3.11 -6.68
C GLN A 175 25.78 4.14 -5.57
N ARG A 176 26.50 5.27 -5.64
CA ARG A 176 26.36 6.37 -4.69
C ARG A 176 24.96 7.00 -4.74
N ALA A 177 24.41 7.21 -5.93
CA ALA A 177 23.06 7.75 -6.11
C ALA A 177 22.00 6.81 -5.51
N ALA A 178 22.10 5.50 -5.76
CA ALA A 178 21.22 4.50 -5.16
C ALA A 178 21.35 4.44 -3.63
N ALA A 179 22.58 4.42 -3.10
CA ALA A 179 22.82 4.41 -1.66
C ALA A 179 22.29 5.69 -0.99
N PHE A 180 22.48 6.85 -1.62
CA PHE A 180 21.95 8.11 -1.13
C PHE A 180 20.41 8.13 -1.15
N ALA A 181 19.78 7.64 -2.20
CA ALA A 181 18.33 7.50 -2.26
C ALA A 181 17.78 6.61 -1.14
N LEU A 182 18.42 5.47 -0.88
CA LEU A 182 18.05 4.59 0.24
C LEU A 182 18.23 5.30 1.59
N LEU A 183 19.35 6.01 1.78
CA LEU A 183 19.59 6.79 3.00
C LEU A 183 18.51 7.86 3.20
N VAL A 184 18.15 8.60 2.15
CA VAL A 184 17.07 9.60 2.20
C VAL A 184 15.74 8.95 2.60
N LEU A 185 15.39 7.80 2.02
CA LEU A 185 14.15 7.08 2.38
C LEU A 185 14.17 6.57 3.83
N VAL A 186 15.31 6.08 4.32
CA VAL A 186 15.48 5.64 5.72
C VAL A 186 15.32 6.83 6.67
N LEU A 187 15.99 7.95 6.39
CA LEU A 187 15.89 9.16 7.21
C LEU A 187 14.47 9.74 7.18
N TYR A 188 13.83 9.76 6.02
CA TYR A 188 12.45 10.21 5.86
C TYR A 188 11.47 9.35 6.66
N THR A 189 11.57 8.03 6.52
CA THR A 189 10.71 7.07 7.24
C THR A 189 10.97 7.12 8.74
N GLY A 190 12.23 7.25 9.16
CA GLY A 190 12.62 7.42 10.57
C GLY A 190 12.09 8.72 11.17
N ALA A 191 12.13 9.83 10.43
CA ALA A 191 11.54 11.09 10.88
C ALA A 191 10.01 10.96 11.04
N GLN A 192 9.33 10.38 10.05
CA GLN A 192 7.89 10.10 10.12
C GLN A 192 7.56 9.21 11.32
N ALA A 193 8.36 8.16 11.59
CA ALA A 193 8.21 7.27 12.72
C ALA A 193 8.23 8.01 14.07
N VAL A 194 9.22 8.88 14.27
CA VAL A 194 9.38 9.65 15.51
C VAL A 194 8.19 10.58 15.74
N VAL A 195 7.75 11.29 14.70
CA VAL A 195 6.58 12.19 14.79
C VAL A 195 5.29 11.39 14.98
N ALA A 196 5.15 10.25 14.27
CA ALA A 196 4.01 9.35 14.38
C ALA A 196 3.86 8.80 15.80
N ASP A 197 4.94 8.41 16.47
CA ASP A 197 4.89 7.89 17.83
C ASP A 197 4.25 8.90 18.80
N THR A 198 4.65 10.16 18.69
CA THR A 198 4.05 11.25 19.48
C THR A 198 2.55 11.40 19.18
N ARG A 199 2.18 11.41 17.89
CA ARG A 199 0.77 11.52 17.47
C ARG A 199 -0.07 10.32 17.92
N LYS A 200 0.48 9.11 17.83
CA LYS A 200 -0.17 7.85 18.26
C LYS A 200 -0.46 7.87 19.75
N ARG A 201 0.47 8.33 20.59
CA ARG A 201 0.23 8.49 22.04
C ARG A 201 -0.92 9.48 22.32
N THR A 202 -0.97 10.61 21.62
CA THR A 202 -2.08 11.57 21.76
C THR A 202 -3.43 10.97 21.34
N ILE A 203 -3.46 10.23 20.22
CA ILE A 203 -4.65 9.54 19.74
C ILE A 203 -5.09 8.48 20.74
N GLN A 204 -4.18 7.65 21.25
CA GLN A 204 -4.47 6.66 22.27
C GLN A 204 -5.11 7.29 23.52
N GLN A 205 -4.50 8.33 24.07
CA GLN A 205 -5.04 9.03 25.25
C GLN A 205 -6.42 9.65 24.99
N ALA A 206 -6.66 10.15 23.77
CA ALA A 206 -7.99 10.64 23.38
C ALA A 206 -9.01 9.49 23.29
N ALA A 207 -8.62 8.34 22.75
CA ALA A 207 -9.46 7.14 22.67
C ALA A 207 -9.86 6.67 24.08
N GLU A 208 -8.89 6.56 24.98
CA GLU A 208 -9.09 6.10 26.36
C GLU A 208 -10.00 7.06 27.14
N ARG A 209 -9.84 8.38 26.97
CA ARG A 209 -10.74 9.36 27.59
C ARG A 209 -12.16 9.31 27.05
N ARG A 210 -12.33 9.03 25.75
CA ARG A 210 -13.64 9.04 25.09
C ARG A 210 -14.43 7.75 25.29
N PHE A 211 -13.74 6.61 25.32
CA PHE A 211 -14.35 5.28 25.25
C PHE A 211 -13.84 4.28 26.30
N GLY A 212 -12.90 4.69 27.17
CA GLY A 212 -12.30 3.85 28.19
C GLY A 212 -11.07 3.07 27.70
N ALA A 213 -10.42 2.36 28.62
CA ALA A 213 -9.16 1.64 28.37
C ALA A 213 -9.25 0.54 27.29
N GLY A 214 -10.45 0.03 27.00
CA GLY A 214 -10.69 -0.98 25.96
C GLY A 214 -10.91 -0.41 24.55
N ALA A 215 -10.74 0.91 24.36
CA ALA A 215 -10.94 1.55 23.07
C ALA A 215 -9.89 1.10 22.04
N SER A 216 -10.32 0.73 20.84
CA SER A 216 -9.41 0.58 19.72
C SER A 216 -9.16 1.92 19.04
N TRP A 217 -7.98 2.09 18.46
CA TRP A 217 -7.60 3.34 17.83
C TRP A 217 -6.58 3.13 16.71
N ALA A 218 -6.42 4.12 15.84
CA ALA A 218 -5.38 4.17 14.83
C ALA A 218 -5.00 5.61 14.47
N ALA A 219 -3.78 5.77 13.98
CA ALA A 219 -3.32 6.98 13.30
C ALA A 219 -3.34 6.72 11.79
N LEU A 220 -4.44 7.05 11.13
CA LEU A 220 -4.61 6.80 9.71
C LEU A 220 -3.66 7.68 8.89
N THR A 221 -2.77 7.05 8.13
CA THR A 221 -1.78 7.75 7.30
C THR A 221 -2.45 8.49 6.15
N ASN A 222 -2.13 9.77 5.99
CA ASN A 222 -2.68 10.60 4.91
C ASN A 222 -1.80 10.57 3.66
N VAL A 223 -2.33 10.08 2.55
CA VAL A 223 -1.63 10.04 1.27
C VAL A 223 -1.31 11.48 0.80
N GLY A 224 -0.06 11.73 0.44
CA GLY A 224 0.38 13.05 -0.06
C GLY A 224 0.47 14.14 1.01
N ARG A 225 0.25 13.81 2.29
CA ARG A 225 0.42 14.74 3.42
C ARG A 225 1.35 14.15 4.50
N PRO A 226 2.66 14.06 4.22
CA PRO A 226 3.63 13.58 5.19
C PRO A 226 3.53 14.32 6.53
N PHE A 227 3.86 13.64 7.62
CA PHE A 227 3.79 14.16 8.98
C PHE A 227 2.38 14.55 9.45
N THR A 228 1.34 14.02 8.81
CA THR A 228 -0.05 14.20 9.24
C THR A 228 -0.78 12.86 9.28
N TRP A 229 -1.63 12.69 10.29
CA TRP A 229 -2.44 11.50 10.49
C TRP A 229 -3.84 11.87 10.93
N GLU A 230 -4.83 11.24 10.31
CA GLU A 230 -6.22 11.28 10.77
C GLU A 230 -6.38 10.33 11.96
N SER A 231 -7.06 10.79 13.00
CA SER A 231 -7.38 9.96 14.14
C SER A 231 -8.64 9.13 13.88
N ILE A 232 -8.63 7.88 14.34
CA ILE A 232 -9.85 7.09 14.42
C ILE A 232 -9.84 6.31 15.74
N TYR A 233 -11.01 6.25 16.35
CA TYR A 233 -11.25 5.68 17.66
C TYR A 233 -12.50 4.81 17.59
N ALA A 234 -12.53 3.70 18.31
CA ALA A 234 -13.75 2.91 18.43
C ALA A 234 -13.91 2.26 19.79
N SER A 235 -15.16 2.21 20.23
CA SER A 235 -15.64 1.32 21.28
C SER A 235 -16.35 0.11 20.65
N THR A 236 -17.01 -0.70 21.47
CA THR A 236 -17.88 -1.78 21.01
C THR A 236 -19.00 -1.31 20.08
N ASP A 237 -19.56 -0.13 20.34
CA ASP A 237 -20.80 0.32 19.70
C ASP A 237 -20.63 1.56 18.82
N THR A 238 -19.50 2.26 18.95
CA THR A 238 -19.25 3.52 18.26
C THR A 238 -17.88 3.50 17.60
N VAL A 239 -17.78 4.08 16.40
CA VAL A 239 -16.53 4.49 15.77
C VAL A 239 -16.59 6.00 15.50
N ALA A 240 -15.48 6.70 15.70
CA ALA A 240 -15.42 8.16 15.59
C ALA A 240 -14.05 8.63 15.11
N GLY A 241 -14.02 9.79 14.48
CA GLY A 241 -12.80 10.60 14.30
C GLY A 241 -12.83 11.83 15.20
N ASP A 242 -12.01 12.82 14.87
CA ASP A 242 -11.96 14.10 15.59
C ASP A 242 -13.30 14.86 15.52
N ASP A 243 -13.94 14.89 14.35
CA ASP A 243 -15.12 15.70 14.03
C ASP A 243 -16.37 14.91 13.65
N TRP A 244 -16.29 13.57 13.61
CA TRP A 244 -17.41 12.70 13.21
C TRP A 244 -17.59 11.51 14.15
N ARG A 245 -18.81 10.96 14.18
CA ARG A 245 -19.16 9.78 14.97
C ARG A 245 -20.20 8.94 14.24
N LEU A 246 -20.05 7.62 14.29
CA LEU A 246 -20.97 6.64 13.73
C LEU A 246 -21.24 5.50 14.72
N ALA A 247 -22.45 4.98 14.72
CA ALA A 247 -22.77 3.73 15.40
C ALA A 247 -22.24 2.54 14.58
N ARG A 248 -21.72 1.51 15.25
CA ARG A 248 -21.19 0.31 14.59
C ARG A 248 -22.25 -0.76 14.36
N HIS A 249 -23.33 -0.74 15.15
CA HIS A 249 -24.45 -1.71 15.12
C HIS A 249 -24.05 -3.20 15.13
N LEU A 250 -22.85 -3.54 15.58
CA LEU A 250 -22.36 -4.92 15.49
C LEU A 250 -23.16 -5.90 16.34
N ARG A 251 -23.82 -5.45 17.40
CA ARG A 251 -24.65 -6.31 18.26
C ARG A 251 -26.02 -6.65 17.67
N ALA A 252 -26.44 -6.01 16.58
CA ALA A 252 -27.72 -6.31 15.95
C ALA A 252 -27.74 -7.77 15.45
N ARG A 253 -28.84 -8.48 15.70
CA ARG A 253 -28.96 -9.92 15.35
C ARG A 253 -28.76 -10.16 13.85
N GLN A 254 -29.30 -9.28 13.02
CA GLN A 254 -29.17 -9.32 11.56
C GLN A 254 -27.69 -9.16 11.15
N VAL A 255 -26.97 -8.23 11.78
CA VAL A 255 -25.55 -7.99 11.53
C VAL A 255 -24.70 -9.19 11.93
N GLN A 256 -24.99 -9.79 13.09
CA GLN A 256 -24.31 -11.02 13.54
C GLN A 256 -24.58 -12.20 12.60
N ARG A 257 -25.82 -12.39 12.14
CA ARG A 257 -26.14 -13.40 11.12
C ARG A 257 -25.38 -13.14 9.83
N ALA A 258 -25.37 -11.91 9.32
CA ALA A 258 -24.62 -11.56 8.13
C ALA A 258 -23.13 -11.92 8.27
N ILE A 259 -22.48 -11.52 9.37
CA ILE A 259 -21.05 -11.75 9.61
C ILE A 259 -20.72 -13.23 9.78
N THR A 260 -21.58 -14.02 10.42
CA THR A 260 -21.26 -15.41 10.79
C THR A 260 -21.74 -16.43 9.76
N GLN A 261 -22.84 -16.15 9.04
CA GLN A 261 -23.52 -17.13 8.18
C GLN A 261 -23.34 -16.86 6.68
N THR A 262 -22.79 -15.70 6.30
CA THR A 262 -22.59 -15.37 4.89
C THR A 262 -21.12 -15.16 4.55
N ARG A 263 -20.72 -15.63 3.36
CA ARG A 263 -19.35 -15.47 2.86
C ARG A 263 -18.92 -14.01 2.78
N ASP A 264 -19.82 -13.17 2.30
CA ASP A 264 -19.65 -11.72 2.16
C ASP A 264 -19.44 -11.01 3.50
N GLY A 265 -20.24 -11.37 4.51
CA GLY A 265 -20.06 -10.84 5.86
C GLY A 265 -18.78 -11.30 6.54
N GLN A 266 -18.41 -12.59 6.39
CA GLN A 266 -17.15 -13.12 6.93
C GLN A 266 -15.93 -12.44 6.28
N ALA A 267 -15.94 -12.31 4.96
CA ALA A 267 -14.88 -11.62 4.21
C ALA A 267 -14.72 -10.18 4.69
N MET A 268 -15.85 -9.48 4.92
CA MET A 268 -15.80 -8.11 5.37
C MET A 268 -15.31 -7.96 6.81
N ALA A 269 -15.75 -8.84 7.71
CA ALA A 269 -15.30 -8.84 9.10
C ALA A 269 -13.81 -9.16 9.23
N GLN A 270 -13.27 -10.01 8.36
CA GLN A 270 -11.84 -10.31 8.28
C GLN A 270 -11.02 -9.13 7.74
N PHE A 271 -11.60 -8.38 6.79
CA PHE A 271 -10.95 -7.27 6.09
C PHE A 271 -10.92 -5.97 6.92
N ALA A 272 -12.00 -5.68 7.64
CA ALA A 272 -12.21 -4.38 8.26
C ALA A 272 -11.41 -4.21 9.55
N ARG A 273 -10.66 -3.11 9.67
CA ARG A 273 -10.00 -2.72 10.93
C ARG A 273 -11.01 -2.08 11.89
N PHE A 274 -11.92 -1.25 11.36
CA PHE A 274 -12.99 -0.61 12.10
C PHE A 274 -14.34 -0.96 11.48
N LEU A 275 -14.78 -2.20 11.67
CA LEU A 275 -16.06 -2.68 11.14
C LEU A 275 -17.24 -1.92 11.73
N ALA A 276 -18.12 -1.43 10.86
CA ALA A 276 -19.41 -0.86 11.20
C ALA A 276 -20.48 -1.39 10.23
N ALA A 277 -21.74 -1.26 10.64
CA ALA A 277 -22.85 -1.82 9.92
C ALA A 277 -24.11 -0.94 10.01
N GLU A 278 -25.00 -1.13 9.06
CA GLU A 278 -26.37 -0.62 9.08
C GLU A 278 -27.31 -1.70 8.57
N VAL A 279 -28.48 -1.78 9.19
CA VAL A 279 -29.57 -2.62 8.71
C VAL A 279 -30.54 -1.72 7.99
N ASP A 280 -30.89 -2.09 6.76
CA ASP A 280 -31.89 -1.36 5.98
C ASP A 280 -33.24 -1.34 6.70
N THR A 281 -34.11 -0.38 6.36
CA THR A 281 -35.41 -0.19 7.00
C THR A 281 -36.32 -1.43 6.88
N SER A 282 -36.15 -2.21 5.81
CA SER A 282 -36.84 -3.49 5.61
C SER A 282 -36.36 -4.61 6.54
N GLY A 283 -35.21 -4.47 7.19
CA GLY A 283 -34.58 -5.51 8.00
C GLY A 283 -33.92 -6.64 7.19
N ALA A 284 -34.16 -6.71 5.88
CA ALA A 284 -33.75 -7.81 5.00
C ALA A 284 -32.35 -7.63 4.40
N THR A 285 -31.77 -6.42 4.49
CA THR A 285 -30.45 -6.12 3.93
C THR A 285 -29.55 -5.52 5.01
N VAL A 286 -28.33 -6.03 5.11
CA VAL A 286 -27.28 -5.52 5.98
C VAL A 286 -26.15 -4.95 5.13
N TYR A 287 -25.77 -3.72 5.43
CA TYR A 287 -24.59 -3.07 4.86
C TYR A 287 -23.45 -3.17 5.87
N LEU A 288 -22.30 -3.66 5.44
CA LEU A 288 -21.09 -3.79 6.24
C LEU A 288 -19.96 -2.97 5.60
N TRP A 289 -19.25 -2.17 6.39
CA TRP A 289 -18.15 -1.35 5.88
C TRP A 289 -17.00 -1.20 6.89
N ASP A 290 -15.82 -0.84 6.37
CA ASP A 290 -14.69 -0.39 7.20
C ASP A 290 -14.73 1.13 7.29
N ALA A 291 -14.84 1.65 8.52
CA ALA A 291 -14.98 3.08 8.80
C ALA A 291 -13.77 3.92 8.33
N ARG A 292 -12.62 3.29 8.04
CA ARG A 292 -11.47 3.94 7.40
C ARG A 292 -11.78 4.50 6.00
N TYR A 293 -12.69 3.85 5.28
CA TYR A 293 -12.89 4.08 3.85
C TYR A 293 -14.32 4.48 3.48
N ALA A 294 -15.30 4.13 4.32
CA ALA A 294 -16.69 4.54 4.16
C ALA A 294 -17.27 4.94 5.52
N ARG A 295 -17.94 6.09 5.59
CA ARG A 295 -18.50 6.65 6.83
C ARG A 295 -20.02 6.69 6.78
N GLY A 296 -20.66 5.51 6.64
CA GLY A 296 -22.12 5.38 6.46
C GLY A 296 -22.59 5.41 5.01
N SER A 297 -21.66 5.42 4.05
CA SER A 297 -22.00 5.25 2.64
C SER A 297 -22.43 3.80 2.36
N ARG A 298 -23.53 3.63 1.64
CA ARG A 298 -24.01 2.31 1.15
C ARG A 298 -23.25 1.83 -0.10
N ASP A 299 -22.43 2.71 -0.67
CA ASP A 299 -21.60 2.45 -1.85
C ASP A 299 -20.11 2.76 -1.57
N GLY A 300 -19.23 2.11 -2.31
CA GLY A 300 -17.78 2.33 -2.23
C GLY A 300 -17.01 1.03 -2.10
N TRP A 301 -15.71 1.04 -2.40
CA TRP A 301 -14.88 -0.17 -2.55
C TRP A 301 -14.70 -1.03 -1.28
N ALA A 302 -14.88 -0.43 -0.10
CA ALA A 302 -14.83 -1.11 1.20
C ALA A 302 -16.21 -1.24 1.85
N VAL A 303 -17.25 -1.45 1.03
CA VAL A 303 -18.63 -1.71 1.45
C VAL A 303 -19.10 -3.05 0.86
N VAL A 304 -19.87 -3.80 1.65
CA VAL A 304 -20.51 -5.07 1.29
C VAL A 304 -21.99 -5.01 1.63
N LYS A 305 -22.82 -5.50 0.70
CA LYS A 305 -24.26 -5.62 0.87
C LYS A 305 -24.63 -7.10 1.01
N VAL A 306 -25.18 -7.47 2.15
CA VAL A 306 -25.65 -8.83 2.44
C VAL A 306 -27.17 -8.83 2.50
N ARG A 307 -27.82 -9.63 1.66
CA ARG A 307 -29.25 -9.89 1.77
C ARG A 307 -29.45 -11.12 2.64
N LEU A 308 -30.26 -10.99 3.68
CA LEU A 308 -30.64 -12.08 4.57
C LEU A 308 -31.93 -12.70 4.02
N GLU A 309 -31.93 -14.02 3.88
CA GLU A 309 -33.11 -14.83 3.58
C GLU A 309 -33.89 -15.17 4.86
#